data_AF-A0A5B9QSX4-F1
#
_entry.id   AF-A0A5B9QSX4-F1
#
_cell.length_a   1.000
_cell.length_b   1.000
_cell.length_c   1.000
_cell.angle_alpha   90.00
_cell.angle_beta   90.00
_cell.angle_gamma   90.00
#
_symmetry.space_group_name_H-M   'P 1'
#
loop_
_entity.id
_entity.type
_entity.pdbx_description
1 polymer ?
#
loop_
_entity_poly.entity_id
_entity_poly.type
_entity_poly.pdbx_seq_one_letter_code
_entity_poly.pdbx_strand_id
1 'polypeptide(L)'
;MDEELPQATGTASGCLYLLGLALVACTLLFINGGMVLAVFRGLSDSLPDQFSNQRMVQFVLFVAPVVLLVLQWMAWDFLVRVFRRR
;
A
#
# COMPACT_ATOMS: atom_id res chain seq x y z
N MET A 1 -7.50 45.12 22.11
CA MET A 1 -7.02 45.19 20.71
C MET A 1 -6.21 43.95 20.50
N ASP A 2 -6.84 43.10 19.72
CA ASP A 2 -6.65 41.67 19.57
C ASP A 2 -5.49 41.38 18.63
N GLU A 3 -4.63 40.44 18.99
CA GLU A 3 -3.79 39.73 18.02
C GLU A 3 -3.63 38.28 18.50
N GLU A 4 -4.74 37.55 18.41
CA GLU A 4 -4.79 36.09 18.50
C GLU A 4 -4.06 35.50 17.29
N LEU A 5 -2.86 34.97 17.53
CA LEU A 5 -1.99 34.37 16.53
C LEU A 5 -2.57 33.00 16.09
N PRO A 6 -2.98 32.80 14.81
CA PRO A 6 -3.60 31.54 14.40
C PRO A 6 -2.54 30.42 14.29
N GLN A 7 -2.42 29.62 15.36
CA GLN A 7 -1.64 28.37 15.44
C GLN A 7 -2.28 27.20 14.65
N ALA A 8 -3.23 27.47 13.75
CA ALA A 8 -4.02 26.45 13.05
C ALA A 8 -3.28 25.77 11.87
N THR A 9 -2.14 26.30 11.44
CA THR A 9 -1.47 25.88 10.19
C THR A 9 -0.66 24.58 10.34
N GLY A 10 -0.19 24.25 11.55
CA GLY A 10 0.62 23.04 11.81
C GLY A 10 -0.19 21.74 11.72
N THR A 11 -1.45 21.76 12.18
CA THR A 11 -2.32 20.58 12.20
C THR A 11 -2.91 20.30 10.82
N ALA A 12 -3.30 21.35 10.10
CA ALA A 12 -3.91 21.22 8.77
C ALA A 12 -2.94 20.61 7.73
N SER A 13 -1.67 21.03 7.76
CA SER A 13 -0.63 20.52 6.86
C SER A 13 -0.30 19.04 7.14
N GLY A 14 -0.22 18.64 8.41
CA GLY A 14 -0.05 17.24 8.80
C GLY A 14 -1.23 16.34 8.39
N CYS A 15 -2.46 16.80 8.59
CA CYS A 15 -3.66 16.07 8.17
C CYS A 15 -3.71 15.87 6.65
N LEU A 16 -3.39 16.91 5.88
CA LEU A 16 -3.39 16.86 4.41
C LEU A 16 -2.30 15.91 3.88
N TYR A 17 -1.13 15.89 4.53
CA TYR A 17 -0.07 14.92 4.25
C TYR A 17 -0.53 13.48 4.52
N LEU A 18 -1.11 13.21 5.69
CA LEU A 18 -1.62 11.88 6.04
C LEU A 18 -2.72 11.42 5.08
N LEU A 19 -3.60 12.33 4.66
CA LEU A 19 -4.66 12.03 3.69
C LEU A 19 -4.08 11.70 2.31
N GLY A 20 -3.10 12.48 1.84
CA GLY A 20 -2.38 12.17 0.59
C GLY A 20 -1.66 10.82 0.67
N LEU A 21 -1.01 10.53 1.80
CA LEU A 21 -0.32 9.26 2.03
C LEU A 21 -1.30 8.07 2.03
N ALA A 22 -2.45 8.24 2.69
CA ALA A 22 -3.51 7.23 2.72
C ALA A 22 -4.08 6.98 1.32
N LEU A 23 -4.32 8.03 0.53
CA LEU A 23 -4.77 7.89 -0.86
C LEU A 23 -3.76 7.12 -1.71
N VAL A 24 -2.46 7.47 -1.63
CA VAL A 24 -1.40 6.76 -2.34
C VAL A 24 -1.34 5.28 -1.92
N ALA A 25 -1.43 5.01 -0.60
CA ALA A 25 -1.46 3.65 -0.09
C ALA A 25 -2.66 2.86 -0.64
N CYS A 26 -3.85 3.46 -0.65
CA CYS A 26 -5.06 2.85 -1.22
C CYS A 26 -4.92 2.57 -2.72
N THR A 27 -4.38 3.51 -3.49
CA THR A 27 -4.13 3.33 -4.93
C THR A 27 -3.15 2.18 -5.19
N LEU A 28 -2.06 2.12 -4.43
CA LEU A 28 -1.10 1.01 -4.53
C LEU A 28 -1.72 -0.33 -4.15
N LEU A 29 -2.55 -0.35 -3.10
CA LEU A 29 -3.27 -1.56 -2.68
C LEU A 29 -4.22 -2.05 -3.77
N PHE A 30 -4.92 -1.14 -4.43
CA PHE A 30 -5.77 -1.44 -5.58
C PHE A 30 -4.98 -2.02 -6.76
N ILE A 31 -3.86 -1.39 -7.12
CA ILE A 31 -2.97 -1.87 -8.19
C ILE A 31 -2.39 -3.24 -7.84
N ASN A 32 -1.90 -3.43 -6.62
CA ASN A 32 -1.35 -4.70 -6.15
C ASN A 32 -2.42 -5.80 -6.12
N GLY A 33 -3.64 -5.48 -5.67
CA GLY A 33 -4.80 -6.38 -5.73
C GLY A 33 -5.12 -6.82 -7.16
N GLY A 34 -5.19 -5.85 -8.09
CA GLY A 34 -5.40 -6.12 -9.50
C GLY A 34 -4.27 -6.98 -10.10
N MET A 35 -3.02 -6.70 -9.76
CA MET A 35 -1.86 -7.47 -10.22
C MET A 35 -1.90 -8.92 -9.71
N VAL A 36 -2.15 -9.13 -8.41
CA VAL A 36 -2.28 -10.49 -7.84
C VAL A 36 -3.43 -11.24 -8.50
N LEU A 37 -4.57 -10.57 -8.73
CA LEU A 37 -5.69 -11.18 -9.45
C LEU A 37 -5.35 -11.54 -10.90
N ALA A 38 -4.64 -10.67 -11.61
CA ALA A 38 -4.21 -10.92 -12.99
C ALA A 38 -3.22 -12.09 -13.08
N VAL A 39 -2.24 -12.14 -12.17
CA VAL A 39 -1.30 -13.26 -12.03
C VAL A 39 -2.06 -14.55 -11.72
N PHE A 40 -3.01 -14.51 -10.77
CA PHE A 40 -3.81 -15.67 -10.42
C PHE A 40 -4.62 -16.20 -11.60
N ARG A 41 -5.27 -15.31 -12.37
CA ARG A 41 -6.00 -15.67 -13.60
C ARG A 41 -5.09 -16.20 -14.71
N GLY A 42 -3.86 -15.70 -14.82
CA GLY A 42 -2.89 -16.21 -15.79
C GLY A 42 -2.31 -17.57 -15.41
N LEU A 43 -2.20 -17.86 -14.12
CA LEU A 43 -1.67 -19.12 -13.60
C LEU A 43 -2.76 -20.17 -13.32
N SER A 44 -4.05 -19.81 -13.37
CA SER A 44 -5.15 -20.71 -13.01
C SER A 44 -5.16 -22.00 -13.83
N ASP A 45 -4.72 -21.95 -15.08
CA ASP A 45 -4.67 -23.11 -15.97
C ASP A 45 -3.49 -24.05 -15.66
N SER A 46 -2.51 -23.59 -14.88
CA SER A 46 -1.30 -24.33 -14.50
C SER A 46 -1.24 -24.69 -13.01
N LEU A 47 -2.24 -24.29 -12.22
CA LEU A 47 -2.26 -24.56 -10.79
C LEU A 47 -2.71 -26.01 -10.51
N PRO A 48 -1.94 -26.81 -9.75
CA PRO A 48 -2.39 -28.12 -9.27
C PRO A 48 -3.67 -28.00 -8.44
N ASP A 49 -4.55 -29.02 -8.48
CA ASP A 49 -5.85 -29.05 -7.76
C ASP A 49 -5.75 -28.70 -6.26
N GLN A 50 -4.58 -28.91 -5.64
CA GLN A 50 -4.29 -28.55 -4.25
C GLN A 50 -4.43 -27.05 -3.97
N PHE A 51 -4.27 -26.20 -4.99
CA PHE A 51 -4.46 -24.75 -4.91
C PHE A 51 -5.85 -24.28 -5.37
N SER A 52 -6.74 -25.20 -5.79
CA SER A 52 -8.15 -24.86 -6.09
C SER A 52 -8.97 -24.57 -4.84
N ASN A 53 -8.37 -24.73 -3.65
CA ASN A 53 -9.03 -24.56 -2.38
C ASN A 53 -9.48 -23.09 -2.22
N GLN A 54 -10.77 -22.84 -2.42
CA GLN A 54 -11.35 -21.50 -2.55
C GLN A 54 -11.00 -20.56 -1.38
N ARG A 55 -10.81 -21.11 -0.16
CA ARG A 55 -10.35 -20.35 1.01
C ARG A 55 -8.90 -19.86 0.87
N MET A 56 -7.99 -20.69 0.36
CA MET A 56 -6.60 -20.28 0.14
C MET A 56 -6.50 -19.20 -0.92
N VAL A 57 -7.28 -19.32 -2.00
CA VAL A 57 -7.33 -18.30 -3.06
C VAL A 57 -7.81 -16.96 -2.51
N GLN A 58 -8.91 -16.95 -1.73
CA GLN A 58 -9.38 -15.73 -1.07
C GLN A 58 -8.34 -15.15 -0.10
N PHE A 59 -7.69 -15.99 0.69
CA PHE A 59 -6.64 -15.55 1.60
C PHE A 59 -5.49 -14.86 0.85
N VAL A 60 -4.99 -15.48 -0.23
CA VAL A 60 -3.89 -14.91 -1.04
C VAL A 60 -4.32 -13.62 -1.72
N LEU A 61 -5.52 -13.57 -2.31
CA LEU A 61 -6.03 -12.37 -2.97
C LEU A 61 -6.19 -11.17 -2.03
N PHE A 62 -6.38 -11.40 -0.73
CA PHE A 62 -6.48 -10.33 0.27
C PHE A 62 -5.15 -10.01 0.95
N VAL A 63 -4.36 -11.02 1.31
CA VAL A 63 -3.13 -10.83 2.09
C VAL A 63 -1.95 -10.44 1.19
N ALA A 64 -1.83 -11.02 -0.01
CA ALA A 64 -0.70 -10.73 -0.89
C ALA A 64 -0.61 -9.24 -1.28
N PRO A 65 -1.72 -8.52 -1.59
CA PRO A 65 -1.65 -7.09 -1.89
C PRO A 65 -1.12 -6.24 -0.72
N VAL A 66 -1.50 -6.61 0.51
CA VAL A 66 -1.06 -5.94 1.73
C VAL A 66 0.43 -6.22 1.98
N VAL A 67 0.87 -7.46 1.81
CA VAL A 67 2.29 -7.83 1.91
C VAL A 67 3.14 -7.09 0.87
N LEU A 68 2.68 -7.04 -0.38
CA LEU A 68 3.33 -6.26 -1.45
C LEU A 68 3.45 -4.79 -1.07
N LEU A 69 2.38 -4.19 -0.52
CA LEU A 69 2.40 -2.79 -0.07
C LEU A 69 3.44 -2.58 1.04
N VAL A 70 3.53 -3.47 2.02
CA VAL A 70 4.51 -3.42 3.11
C VAL A 70 5.94 -3.54 2.58
N LEU A 71 6.19 -4.44 1.62
CA LEU A 71 7.48 -4.57 0.95
C LEU A 71 7.84 -3.29 0.16
N GLN A 72 6.87 -2.68 -0.52
CA GLN A 72 7.06 -1.43 -1.25
C GLN A 72 7.47 -0.30 -0.30
N TRP A 73 6.80 -0.20 0.85
CA TRP A 73 7.10 0.77 1.89
C TRP A 73 8.50 0.56 2.49
N MET A 74 8.86 -0.70 2.81
CA MET A 74 10.22 -1.01 3.27
C MET A 74 11.29 -0.66 2.23
N ALA A 75 11.04 -0.92 0.96
CA ALA A 75 11.96 -0.56 -0.12
C ALA A 75 12.11 0.96 -0.24
N TRP A 76 11.01 1.72 -0.12
CA TRP A 76 11.04 3.17 -0.08
C TRP A 76 11.84 3.70 1.10
N ASP A 77 11.59 3.18 2.31
CA ASP A 77 12.35 3.54 3.51
C ASP A 77 13.84 3.25 3.35
N PHE A 78 14.17 2.08 2.80
CA PHE A 78 15.56 1.71 2.53
C PHE A 78 16.22 2.66 1.52
N LEU A 79 15.53 2.96 0.41
CA LEU A 79 16.01 3.90 -0.60
C LEU A 79 16.24 5.30 -0.03
N VAL A 80 15.29 5.83 0.75
CA VAL A 80 15.44 7.13 1.40
C VAL A 80 16.61 7.14 2.38
N ARG A 81 16.78 6.07 3.17
CA ARG A 81 17.91 5.93 4.11
C ARG A 81 19.26 5.89 3.37
N VAL A 82 19.33 5.17 2.26
CA VAL A 82 20.55 5.09 1.44
C VAL A 82 20.84 6.43 0.76
N PHE A 83 19.82 7.07 0.20
CA PHE A 83 19.96 8.34 -0.51
C PHE A 83 20.36 9.49 0.42
N ARG A 84 19.87 9.49 1.67
CA ARG A 84 20.25 10.50 2.68
C ARG A 84 21.65 10.27 3.29
N ARG A 85 22.23 9.07 3.13
CA ARG A 85 23.59 8.74 3.59
C ARG A 85 24.68 9.05 2.55
N ARG A 86 24.30 9.28 1.29
CA ARG A 86 25.18 9.85 0.26
C ARG A 86 25.03 11.36 0.23
#